data_AF-I3DX93-F1
#
_entry.id   AF-I3DX93-F1
#
_cell.length_a   1.000
_cell.length_b   1.000
_cell.length_c   1.000
_cell.angle_alpha   90.00
_cell.angle_beta   90.00
_cell.angle_gamma   90.00
#
_symmetry.space_group_name_H-M   'P 1'
#
loop_
_entity.id
_entity.type
_entity.pdbx_description
1 polymer ?
#
loop_
_entity_poly.entity_id
_entity_poly.type
_entity_poly.pdbx_seq_one_letter_code
_entity_poly.pdbx_strand_id
1 'polypeptide(L)' 'MIRMLTSILMIGTVVYLVYQNRYRLINLLFGNSFIRRLLIKIFMNVPGVKNKIIQSVFPSNRQY' A
#
# COMPACT_ATOMS: atom_id res chain seq x y z
N MET A 1 4.74 -26.51 -17.30
CA MET A 1 5.10 -25.36 -18.16
C MET A 1 3.95 -24.38 -18.34
N ILE A 2 2.75 -24.84 -18.73
CA ILE A 2 1.56 -23.97 -18.94
C ILE A 2 1.22 -23.06 -17.74
N ARG A 3 1.34 -23.58 -16.51
CA ARG A 3 1.08 -22.84 -15.26
C ARG A 3 1.98 -21.61 -15.06
N MET A 4 3.24 -21.69 -15.49
CA MET A 4 4.20 -20.60 -15.33
C MET A 4 3.93 -19.49 -16.35
N LEU A 5 3.57 -19.88 -17.57
CA LEU A 5 3.20 -18.98 -18.66
C LEU A 5 1.90 -18.22 -18.33
N THR A 6 0.91 -18.90 -17.76
CA THR A 6 -0.35 -18.27 -17.32
C THR A 6 -0.13 -17.31 -16.16
N SER A 7 0.75 -17.63 -15.20
CA SER A 7 1.07 -16.70 -14.11
C SER A 7 1.76 -15.44 -14.61
N ILE A 8 2.71 -15.56 -15.54
CA ILE A 8 3.40 -14.42 -16.13
C ILE A 8 2.44 -13.56 -16.96
N LEU A 9 1.56 -14.17 -17.74
CA LEU A 9 0.53 -13.45 -18.49
C LEU A 9 -0.46 -12.74 -17.56
N MET A 10 -0.90 -13.39 -16.49
CA MET A 10 -1.77 -12.77 -15.48
C MET A 10 -1.13 -11.53 -14.87
N ILE A 11 0.13 -11.63 -14.44
CA ILE A 11 0.86 -10.49 -13.85
C ILE A 11 1.07 -9.39 -14.90
N GLY A 12 1.48 -9.75 -16.12
CA GLY A 12 1.68 -8.78 -17.21
C GLY A 12 0.40 -8.02 -17.57
N THR A 13 -0.75 -8.71 -17.59
CA THR A 13 -2.05 -8.10 -17.88
C THR A 13 -2.47 -7.13 -16.78
N VAL A 14 -2.27 -7.52 -15.52
CA VAL A 14 -2.53 -6.65 -14.36
C VAL A 14 -1.64 -5.41 -14.42
N VAL A 15 -0.35 -5.58 -14.67
CA VAL A 15 0.61 -4.46 -14.79
C VAL A 15 0.25 -3.55 -15.96
N TYR A 16 -0.14 -4.10 -17.10
CA TYR A 16 -0.56 -3.34 -18.27
C TYR A 16 -1.82 -2.51 -18.01
N LEU A 17 -2.85 -3.09 -17.39
CA LEU A 17 -4.08 -2.39 -17.02
C LEU A 17 -3.83 -1.28 -15.99
N VAL A 18 -2.93 -1.53 -15.03
CA VAL A 18 -2.48 -0.54 -14.05
C VAL A 18 -1.72 0.61 -14.74
N TYR A 19 -0.87 0.30 -15.71
CA TYR A 19 -0.10 1.28 -16.47
C TYR A 19 -0.99 2.14 -17.37
N GLN A 20 -1.95 1.52 -18.06
CA GLN A 20 -2.88 2.21 -18.95
C GLN A 20 -3.83 3.12 -18.17
N ASN A 21 -4.23 2.72 -16.95
CA ASN A 21 -5.05 3.53 -16.05
C ASN A 21 -4.21 4.27 -15.01
N ARG A 22 -2.97 4.65 -15.36
CA ARG A 22 -1.95 5.22 -14.48
C ARG A 22 -2.50 6.22 -13.47
N TYR A 23 -3.39 7.12 -13.87
CA TYR A 23 -3.92 8.15 -12.98
C TYR A 23 -5.23 7.77 -12.30
N ARG A 24 -6.08 6.98 -12.94
CA ARG A 24 -7.40 6.60 -12.40
C ARG A 24 -7.26 5.53 -11.31
N LEU A 25 -6.34 4.57 -11.50
CA LEU A 25 -6.05 3.55 -10.51
C LEU A 25 -5.32 4.14 -9.32
N ILE A 26 -4.31 4.98 -9.53
CA ILE A 26 -3.61 5.68 -8.45
C ILE A 26 -4.61 6.54 -7.65
N ASN A 27 -5.52 7.28 -8.29
CA ASN A 27 -6.54 8.01 -7.56
C ASN A 27 -7.54 7.12 -6.81
N LEU A 28 -7.88 5.94 -7.32
CA LEU A 28 -8.71 4.96 -6.62
C LEU A 28 -7.96 4.29 -5.45
N LEU A 29 -6.66 4.04 -5.63
CA LEU A 29 -5.77 3.48 -4.63
C LEU A 29 -5.54 4.50 -3.50
N PHE A 30 -5.10 5.72 -3.82
CA PHE A 30 -4.82 6.78 -2.84
C PHE A 30 -6.08 7.44 -2.29
N GLY A 31 -7.17 7.49 -3.07
CA GLY A 31 -8.44 8.09 -2.65
C GLY A 31 -9.26 7.21 -1.70
N ASN A 32 -9.02 5.88 -1.69
CA ASN A 32 -9.70 5.01 -0.74
C ASN A 32 -8.91 4.87 0.57
N SER A 33 -9.63 5.04 1.69
CA SER A 33 -9.17 4.68 3.05
C SER A 33 -8.63 3.24 3.16
N PHE A 34 -8.86 2.41 2.12
CA PHE A 34 -8.35 1.07 1.97
C PHE A 34 -6.80 1.00 1.92
N ILE A 35 -6.13 1.77 1.05
CA ILE A 35 -4.65 1.77 0.98
C ILE A 35 -4.07 2.30 2.27
N ARG A 36 -4.65 3.37 2.81
CA ARG A 36 -4.22 3.93 4.10
C ARG A 36 -4.29 2.87 5.20
N ARG A 37 -5.39 2.14 5.30
CA ARG A 37 -5.56 1.06 6.29
C ARG A 37 -4.64 -0.14 6.01
N LEU A 38 -4.38 -0.49 4.76
CA LEU A 38 -3.45 -1.55 4.38
C LEU A 38 -2.02 -1.20 4.79
N LEU A 39 -1.55 0.00 4.41
CA LEU A 39 -0.23 0.51 4.78
C LEU A 39 -0.08 0.56 6.30
N ILE A 40 -1.04 1.14 7.03
CA ILE A 40 -1.01 1.16 8.50
C ILE A 40 -0.96 -0.26 9.08
N LYS A 41 -1.74 -1.21 8.56
CA LYS A 41 -1.73 -2.60 9.04
C LYS A 41 -0.37 -3.29 8.82
N ILE A 42 0.27 -3.05 7.67
CA ILE A 42 1.58 -3.59 7.34
C ILE A 42 2.64 -2.95 8.26
N PHE A 43 2.65 -1.63 8.36
CA PHE A 43 3.64 -0.91 9.17
C PHE A 43 3.45 -1.11 10.68
N MET A 44 2.22 -1.28 11.18
CA MET A 44 1.96 -1.58 12.59
C MET A 44 2.26 -3.02 12.98
N ASN A 45 2.40 -3.94 12.03
CA ASN A 45 2.93 -5.28 12.28
C ASN A 45 4.44 -5.28 12.52
N VAL A 46 5.14 -4.19 12.14
CA VAL A 46 6.58 -4.06 12.31
C VAL A 46 6.86 -3.21 13.55
N PRO A 47 7.37 -3.79 14.66
CA PRO A 47 7.52 -3.08 15.94
C PRO A 47 8.46 -1.86 15.86
N GLY A 48 9.50 -1.91 15.02
CA GLY A 48 10.43 -0.79 14.83
C GLY A 48 9.85 0.40 14.06
N VAL A 49 8.93 0.15 13.12
CA VAL A 49 8.28 1.21 12.34
C VAL A 49 7.06 1.77 13.07
N LYS A 50 6.34 0.92 13.79
CA LYS A 50 5.23 1.30 14.68
C LYS A 50 5.63 2.45 15.62
N ASN A 51 6.76 2.34 16.32
CA ASN A 51 7.19 3.35 17.30
C ASN A 51 7.50 4.70 16.65
N LYS A 52 8.10 4.70 15.46
CA LYS A 52 8.40 5.93 14.69
C LYS A 52 7.13 6.60 14.14
N ILE A 53 6.15 5.81 13.70
CA ILE A 53 4.86 6.33 13.23
C ILE A 53 4.07 6.92 14.40
N ILE A 54 3.99 6.21 15.54
CA ILE A 54 3.31 6.74 16.73
C ILE A 54 3.96 8.04 17.20
N GLN A 55 5.29 8.12 17.24
CA GLN A 55 6.02 9.32 17.66
C GLN A 55 5.88 10.50 16.68
N SER A 56 5.67 10.23 15.38
CA SER A 56 5.49 11.28 14.36
C SER A 56 4.04 11.75 14.22
N VAL A 57 3.06 10.87 14.47
CA VAL A 57 1.62 11.20 14.42
C VAL A 57 1.13 11.77 15.76
N PHE A 58 1.77 11.38 16.87
CA PHE A 58 1.65 12.02 18.17
C PHE A 58 2.95 12.77 18.48
N PRO A 59 3.25 13.89 17.79
CA PRO A 59 4.29 14.78 18.27
C PRO A 59 3.88 15.18 19.69
N SER A 60 4.78 14.92 20.63
CA SER A 60 4.62 15.06 22.07
C SER A 60 4.33 16.51 22.49
N ASN A 61 3.15 17.02 22.16
CA ASN A 61 2.59 18.21 22.78
C ASN A 61 1.51 17.84 23.80
N ARG A 62 1.87 16.89 24.66
CA ARG A 62 1.36 16.83 26.02
C ARG A 62 2.55 16.86 26.96
N GLN A 63 2.93 18.08 27.32
CA GLN A 63 3.17 18.34 28.72
C GLN A 63 1.86 18.05 29.46
N TYR A 64 1.88 17.11 30.39
CA TYR A 64 1.08 16.97 31.63
C TYR A 64 1.39 15.60 32.21
#